data_AF-A0A1V5JSW3-F1
#
_entry.id   AF-A0A1V5JSW3-F1
#
_cell.length_a   1.000
_cell.length_b   1.000
_cell.length_c   1.000
_cell.angle_alpha   90.00
_cell.angle_beta   90.00
_cell.angle_gamma   90.00
#
_symmetry.space_group_name_H-M   'P 1'
#
loop_
_entity.id
_entity.type
_entity.pdbx_description
1 polymer ?
#
loop_
_entity_poly.entity_id
_entity_poly.type
_entity_poly.pdbx_seq_one_letter_code
_entity_poly.pdbx_strand_id
1 'polypeptide(L)'
;MEESGRAYYRQGSWRWDYKGLETRSYLLTEGKAYQIEGDEVEELELSEESFNRTILDMISRPREFLNSRRFRVKGNILEVDGEKNDEFERGELRFQGGELRELSIALKNGDRIKLRIDKLTVDLPLSKSLFQIPQET
;
A
#
# COMPACT_ATOMS: atom_id res chain seq x y z
N MET A 1 -9.41 1.39 19.89
CA MET A 1 -8.06 0.81 19.77
C MET A 1 -7.43 1.44 18.54
N GLU A 2 -6.19 1.89 18.59
CA GLU A 2 -5.52 2.47 17.41
C GLU A 2 -4.88 1.36 16.58
N GLU A 3 -5.18 1.33 15.28
CA GLU A 3 -4.56 0.44 14.32
C GLU A 3 -3.23 1.05 13.86
N SER A 4 -2.20 0.22 13.72
CA SER A 4 -0.85 0.65 13.36
C SER A 4 -0.16 -0.38 12.50
N GLY A 5 1.02 -0.07 11.97
CA GLY A 5 1.79 -1.04 11.22
C GLY A 5 3.13 -0.51 10.72
N ARG A 6 3.86 -1.35 10.00
CA ARG A 6 5.11 -0.99 9.32
C ARG A 6 5.03 -1.43 7.87
N ALA A 7 5.33 -0.51 6.96
CA ALA A 7 5.41 -0.80 5.54
C ALA A 7 6.87 -0.78 5.08
N TYR A 8 7.23 -1.72 4.21
CA TYR A 8 8.52 -1.83 3.56
C TYR A 8 8.30 -1.87 2.06
N TYR A 9 9.15 -1.15 1.34
CA TYR A 9 9.07 -1.07 -0.11
C TYR A 9 10.45 -1.21 -0.72
N ARG A 10 10.52 -1.99 -1.80
CA ARG A 10 11.61 -1.96 -2.78
C ARG A 10 10.99 -2.08 -4.17
N GLN A 11 11.73 -1.70 -5.22
CA GLN A 11 11.20 -1.79 -6.58
C GLN A 11 10.65 -3.20 -6.88
N GLY A 12 9.35 -3.28 -7.17
CA GLY A 12 8.66 -4.53 -7.49
C GLY A 12 8.25 -5.42 -6.30
N SER A 13 8.44 -4.99 -5.05
CA SER A 13 7.96 -5.73 -3.88
C SER A 13 7.57 -4.81 -2.72
N TRP A 14 6.50 -5.13 -2.01
CA TRP A 14 6.13 -4.41 -0.80
C TRP A 14 5.65 -5.38 0.28
N ARG A 15 5.82 -4.98 1.54
CA ARG A 15 5.28 -5.67 2.70
C ARG A 15 4.65 -4.69 3.67
N TRP A 16 3.50 -5.02 4.23
CA TRP A 16 2.87 -4.27 5.33
C TRP A 16 2.59 -5.20 6.49
N ASP A 17 3.29 -5.00 7.59
CA ASP A 17 2.97 -5.65 8.86
C ASP A 17 1.91 -4.80 9.57
N TYR A 18 0.67 -5.26 9.58
CA TYR A 18 -0.47 -4.62 10.23
C TYR A 18 -0.63 -5.14 11.66
N LYS A 19 -0.96 -4.21 12.57
CA LYS A 19 -1.28 -4.46 13.96
C LYS A 19 -2.52 -3.68 14.37
N GLY A 20 -3.65 -4.37 14.43
CA GLY A 20 -4.93 -3.88 14.91
C GLY A 20 -5.57 -4.89 15.84
N LEU A 21 -6.86 -5.17 15.66
CA LEU A 21 -7.56 -6.26 16.37
C LEU A 21 -6.88 -7.61 16.14
N GLU A 22 -6.32 -7.77 14.94
CA GLU A 22 -5.52 -8.91 14.51
C GLU A 22 -4.12 -8.42 14.10
N THR A 23 -3.15 -9.33 14.11
CA THR A 23 -1.82 -9.08 13.56
C THR A 23 -1.65 -9.91 12.30
N ARG A 24 -1.45 -9.25 11.17
CA ARG A 24 -1.28 -9.88 9.86
C ARG A 24 -0.27 -9.14 9.02
N SER A 25 0.33 -9.82 8.07
CA SER A 25 1.22 -9.21 7.09
C SER A 25 0.64 -9.36 5.69
N TYR A 26 0.74 -8.30 4.89
CA TYR A 26 0.45 -8.34 3.46
C TYR A 26 1.76 -8.27 2.69
N LEU A 27 1.95 -9.14 1.71
CA LEU A 27 3.17 -9.23 0.92
C LEU A 27 2.82 -9.24 -0.57
N LEU A 28 3.36 -8.29 -1.32
CA LEU A 28 3.44 -8.36 -2.78
C LEU A 28 4.88 -8.67 -3.18
N THR A 29 5.08 -9.80 -3.85
CA THR A 29 6.39 -10.21 -4.36
C THR A 29 6.22 -11.01 -5.65
N GLU A 30 7.13 -10.83 -6.60
CA GLU A 30 7.12 -11.56 -7.89
C GLU A 30 5.78 -11.46 -8.66
N GLY A 31 5.07 -10.35 -8.49
CA GLY A 31 3.76 -10.14 -9.13
C GLY A 31 2.65 -11.01 -8.57
N LYS A 32 2.78 -11.51 -7.33
CA LYS A 32 1.76 -12.23 -6.56
C LYS A 32 1.55 -11.57 -5.20
N ALA A 33 0.34 -11.66 -4.66
CA ALA A 33 0.02 -11.13 -3.34
C ALA A 33 -0.34 -12.23 -2.36
N TYR A 34 0.03 -12.00 -1.11
CA TYR A 34 -0.16 -12.93 -0.01
C TYR A 34 -0.65 -12.20 1.23
N GLN A 35 -1.55 -12.84 1.98
CA GLN A 35 -1.85 -12.53 3.37
C GLN A 35 -1.17 -13.58 4.25
N ILE A 36 -0.53 -13.14 5.34
CA ILE A 36 0.19 -13.99 6.28
C ILE A 36 -0.34 -13.70 7.68
N GLU A 37 -0.85 -14.74 8.36
CA GLU A 37 -1.35 -14.66 9.73
C GLU A 37 -0.78 -15.83 10.54
N GLY A 38 0.23 -15.55 11.38
CA GLY A 38 0.99 -16.59 12.05
C GLY A 38 1.70 -17.49 11.04
N ASP A 39 1.40 -18.78 11.09
CA ASP A 39 1.93 -19.80 10.17
C ASP A 39 1.05 -19.99 8.92
N GLU A 40 -0.13 -19.34 8.87
CA GLU A 40 -1.04 -19.43 7.73
C GLU A 40 -0.64 -18.43 6.63
N VAL A 41 -0.56 -18.91 5.40
CA VAL A 41 -0.29 -18.10 4.20
C VAL A 41 -1.38 -18.34 3.17
N GLU A 42 -2.07 -17.27 2.79
CA GLU A 42 -3.10 -17.27 1.76
C GLU A 42 -2.61 -16.47 0.54
N GLU A 43 -2.61 -17.08 -0.66
CA GLU A 43 -2.40 -16.36 -1.91
C GLU A 43 -3.69 -15.60 -2.27
N LEU A 44 -3.59 -14.29 -2.41
CA LEU A 44 -4.71 -13.44 -2.77
C LEU A 44 -4.82 -13.36 -4.30
N GLU A 45 -6.02 -13.59 -4.84
CA GLU A 45 -6.25 -13.37 -6.27
C GLU A 45 -6.01 -11.90 -6.62
N LEU A 46 -4.95 -11.68 -7.39
CA LEU A 46 -4.69 -10.42 -8.07
C LEU A 46 -5.64 -10.26 -9.26
N SER A 47 -6.96 -10.38 -9.07
CA SER A 47 -7.84 -9.91 -10.14
C SER A 47 -7.57 -8.43 -10.36
N GLU A 48 -7.61 -7.97 -11.61
CA GLU A 48 -7.49 -6.54 -11.96
C GLU A 48 -8.48 -5.67 -11.14
N GLU A 49 -9.54 -6.29 -10.61
CA GLU A 49 -10.55 -5.68 -9.73
C GLU A 49 -10.14 -5.67 -8.25
N SER A 50 -9.38 -6.65 -7.75
CA SER A 50 -9.08 -6.82 -6.31
C SER A 50 -7.73 -6.28 -5.86
N PHE A 51 -6.83 -5.88 -6.78
CA PHE A 51 -5.53 -5.32 -6.40
C PHE A 51 -5.36 -3.82 -6.64
N ASN A 52 -6.43 -3.14 -7.06
CA ASN A 52 -6.52 -1.68 -7.04
C ASN A 52 -6.97 -1.14 -5.67
N ARG A 53 -6.85 -1.95 -4.60
CA ARG A 53 -7.52 -1.71 -3.31
C ARG A 53 -6.80 -0.71 -2.41
N THR A 54 -5.48 -0.53 -2.56
CA THR A 54 -4.78 0.48 -1.78
C THR A 54 -3.92 1.39 -2.63
N ILE A 55 -3.94 2.67 -2.29
CA ILE A 55 -2.95 3.65 -2.76
C ILE A 55 -1.50 3.24 -2.44
N LEU A 56 -1.27 2.35 -1.45
CA LEU A 56 0.03 1.73 -1.19
C LEU A 56 0.44 0.81 -2.35
N ASP A 57 -0.52 0.04 -2.88
CA ASP A 57 -0.31 -0.72 -4.11
C ASP A 57 -0.01 0.23 -5.26
N MET A 58 -0.81 1.28 -5.44
CA MET A 58 -0.61 2.24 -6.53
C MET A 58 0.79 2.86 -6.50
N ILE A 59 1.27 3.35 -5.35
CA ILE A 59 2.61 3.97 -5.25
C ILE A 59 3.74 2.93 -5.38
N SER A 60 3.44 1.64 -5.21
CA SER A 60 4.43 0.57 -5.35
C SER A 60 4.65 0.14 -6.81
N ARG A 61 3.70 0.44 -7.71
CA ARG A 61 3.72 0.03 -9.12
C ARG A 61 4.80 0.77 -9.93
N PRO A 62 5.23 0.19 -11.07
CA PRO A 62 6.08 0.88 -12.03
C PRO A 62 5.46 2.21 -12.48
N ARG A 63 6.31 3.17 -12.85
CA ARG A 63 5.89 4.52 -13.25
C ARG A 63 4.89 4.50 -14.42
N GLU A 64 4.98 3.51 -15.29
CA GLU A 64 4.10 3.29 -16.43
C GLU A 64 2.64 3.09 -16.00
N PHE A 65 2.40 2.43 -14.86
CA PHE A 65 1.05 2.27 -14.29
C PHE A 65 0.48 3.61 -13.84
N LEU A 66 1.33 4.50 -13.30
CA LEU A 66 0.90 5.83 -12.89
C LEU A 66 0.52 6.69 -14.11
N ASN A 67 1.10 6.45 -15.28
CA ASN A 67 0.82 7.26 -16.47
C ASN A 67 -0.63 7.12 -16.97
N SER A 68 -1.36 6.05 -16.64
CA SER A 68 -2.79 5.93 -16.96
C SER A 68 -3.68 6.75 -16.02
N ARG A 69 -3.15 7.18 -14.87
CA ARG A 69 -3.90 7.83 -13.80
C ARG A 69 -3.92 9.35 -13.96
N ARG A 70 -5.03 9.96 -13.53
CA ARG A 70 -5.16 11.42 -13.53
C ARG A 70 -4.77 11.99 -12.16
N PHE A 71 -3.64 12.67 -12.11
CA PHE A 71 -3.14 13.32 -10.89
C PHE A 71 -3.42 14.82 -10.89
N ARG A 72 -3.68 15.35 -9.70
CA ARG A 72 -3.82 16.80 -9.46
C ARG A 72 -2.95 17.20 -8.28
N VAL A 73 -2.15 18.25 -8.46
CA VAL A 73 -1.29 18.80 -7.41
C VAL A 73 -1.95 20.05 -6.84
N LYS A 74 -2.12 20.11 -5.52
CA LYS A 74 -2.63 21.28 -4.80
C LYS A 74 -1.72 21.55 -3.59
N GLY A 75 -0.79 22.50 -3.75
CA GLY A 75 0.21 22.78 -2.73
C GLY A 75 1.05 21.53 -2.42
N ASN A 76 0.99 21.05 -1.18
CA ASN A 76 1.70 19.86 -0.72
C ASN A 76 0.86 18.56 -0.80
N ILE A 77 -0.26 18.57 -1.53
CA ILE A 77 -1.15 17.43 -1.69
C ILE A 77 -1.11 16.97 -3.14
N LEU A 78 -0.87 15.67 -3.34
CA LEU A 78 -1.08 14.96 -4.60
C LEU A 78 -2.40 14.20 -4.50
N GLU A 79 -3.34 14.51 -5.38
CA GLU A 79 -4.63 13.86 -5.47
C GLU A 79 -4.67 12.95 -6.69
N VAL A 80 -5.31 11.79 -6.55
CA VAL A 80 -5.56 10.85 -7.64
C VAL A 80 -7.04 10.49 -7.63
N ASP A 81 -7.64 10.48 -8.82
CA ASP A 81 -9.00 9.99 -8.99
C ASP A 81 -8.99 8.50 -9.26
N GLY A 82 -9.93 7.78 -8.65
CA GLY A 82 -10.18 6.38 -8.96
C GLY A 82 -10.81 6.22 -10.34
N GLU A 83 -10.50 5.11 -10.99
CA GLU A 83 -11.09 4.68 -12.25
C GLU A 83 -12.31 3.78 -12.03
N LYS A 84 -12.96 3.41 -13.15
CA LYS A 84 -14.21 2.63 -13.13
C LYS A 84 -14.08 1.33 -12.33
N ASN A 85 -12.95 0.65 -12.43
CA ASN A 85 -12.71 -0.66 -11.82
C ASN A 85 -11.94 -0.59 -10.49
N ASP A 86 -11.65 0.60 -9.97
CA ASP A 86 -11.03 0.73 -8.64
C ASP A 86 -12.09 0.60 -7.53
N GLU A 87 -11.67 0.26 -6.32
CA GLU A 87 -12.56 0.30 -5.14
C GLU A 87 -12.58 1.68 -4.46
N PHE A 88 -11.64 2.55 -4.81
CA PHE A 88 -11.60 3.92 -4.32
C PHE A 88 -12.16 4.92 -5.33
N GLU A 89 -12.72 6.01 -4.82
CA GLU A 89 -13.13 7.17 -5.61
C GLU A 89 -12.00 8.17 -5.73
N ARG A 90 -11.23 8.35 -4.64
CA ARG A 90 -10.17 9.34 -4.57
C ARG A 90 -9.10 8.98 -3.55
N GLY A 91 -7.85 9.17 -3.93
CA GLY A 91 -6.68 9.11 -3.05
C GLY A 91 -6.04 10.49 -2.87
N GLU A 92 -5.53 10.76 -1.67
CA GLU A 92 -4.76 11.95 -1.32
C GLU A 92 -3.46 11.55 -0.62
N LEU A 93 -2.34 12.02 -1.15
CA LEU A 93 -1.00 11.89 -0.56
C LEU A 93 -0.57 13.30 -0.10
N ARG A 94 -0.31 13.48 1.20
CA ARG A 94 0.20 14.77 1.73
C ARG A 94 1.68 14.67 2.07
N PHE A 95 2.41 15.68 1.63
CA PHE A 95 3.85 15.79 1.79
C PHE A 95 4.21 16.91 2.76
N GLN A 96 5.32 16.75 3.49
CA GLN A 96 5.91 17.80 4.33
C GLN A 96 7.43 17.69 4.24
N GLY A 97 8.10 18.78 3.86
CA GLY A 97 9.56 18.78 3.70
C GLY A 97 10.06 17.81 2.63
N GLY A 98 9.23 17.50 1.62
CA GLY A 98 9.54 16.52 0.57
C GLY A 98 9.22 15.06 0.93
N GLU A 99 8.80 14.78 2.15
CA GLU A 99 8.49 13.43 2.61
C GLU A 99 6.99 13.18 2.69
N LEU A 100 6.55 11.96 2.36
CA LEU A 100 5.16 11.53 2.54
C LEU A 100 4.83 11.43 4.03
N ARG A 101 3.76 12.08 4.48
CA ARG A 101 3.33 12.10 5.89
C ARG A 101 1.95 11.55 6.13
N GLU A 102 1.05 11.74 5.18
CA GLU A 102 -0.32 11.30 5.32
C GLU A 102 -0.82 10.76 4.00
N LEU A 103 -1.68 9.76 4.15
CA LEU A 103 -2.40 9.14 3.07
C LEU A 103 -3.88 9.08 3.45
N SER A 104 -4.75 9.49 2.54
CA SER A 104 -6.21 9.37 2.71
C SER A 104 -6.84 8.78 1.47
N ILE A 105 -7.82 7.89 1.67
CA ILE A 105 -8.54 7.20 0.61
C ILE A 105 -10.03 7.36 0.91
N ALA A 106 -10.79 7.82 -0.07
CA ALA A 106 -12.25 7.73 -0.08
C ALA A 106 -12.65 6.52 -0.93
N LEU A 107 -13.33 5.56 -0.31
CA LEU A 107 -13.83 4.35 -0.94
C LEU A 107 -15.20 4.59 -1.60
N LYS A 108 -15.54 3.80 -2.62
CA LYS A 108 -16.84 3.89 -3.33
C LYS A 108 -18.04 3.54 -2.45
N ASN A 109 -17.82 2.83 -1.36
CA ASN A 109 -18.86 2.55 -0.37
C ASN A 109 -19.11 3.72 0.61
N GLY A 110 -18.39 4.84 0.45
CA GLY A 110 -18.49 6.03 1.30
C GLY A 110 -17.51 6.06 2.48
N ASP A 111 -16.81 4.94 2.76
CA ASP A 111 -15.84 4.87 3.84
C ASP A 111 -14.58 5.68 3.52
N ARG A 112 -13.87 6.09 4.57
CA ARG A 112 -12.62 6.81 4.44
C ARG A 112 -11.53 6.17 5.27
N ILE A 113 -10.43 5.83 4.60
CA ILE A 113 -9.21 5.35 5.25
C ILE A 113 -8.24 6.54 5.37
N LYS A 114 -7.61 6.68 6.53
CA LYS A 114 -6.59 7.69 6.78
C LYS A 114 -5.40 7.07 7.51
N LEU A 115 -4.24 7.11 6.87
CA LEU A 115 -2.98 6.59 7.41
C LEU A 115 -2.01 7.76 7.63
N ARG A 116 -1.41 7.81 8.82
CA ARG A 116 -0.35 8.76 9.17
C ARG A 116 0.98 8.02 9.25
N ILE A 117 2.03 8.64 8.73
CA ILE A 117 3.39 8.10 8.72
C ILE A 117 4.20 8.82 9.79
N ASP A 118 4.36 8.15 10.94
CA ASP A 118 5.11 8.70 12.06
C ASP A 118 6.62 8.75 11.78
N LYS A 119 7.14 7.73 11.09
CA LYS A 119 8.55 7.62 10.72
C LYS A 119 8.68 7.11 9.30
N LEU A 120 9.42 7.86 8.47
CA LEU A 120 9.82 7.47 7.13
C LEU A 120 11.34 7.36 7.08
N THR A 121 11.86 6.36 6.39
CA THR A 121 13.30 6.24 6.10
C THR A 121 13.42 5.78 4.65
N VAL A 122 14.13 6.56 3.86
CA VAL A 122 14.34 6.34 2.42
C VAL A 122 15.81 5.90 2.21
N ASP A 123 16.06 5.13 1.15
CA ASP A 123 17.41 4.64 0.76
C ASP A 123 18.11 3.75 1.81
N LEU A 124 17.34 3.12 2.70
CA LEU A 124 17.85 2.12 3.63
C LEU A 124 17.93 0.74 2.95
N PRO A 125 19.06 0.01 3.03
CA PRO A 125 19.13 -1.37 2.56
C PRO A 125 18.16 -2.26 3.34
N LEU A 126 17.21 -2.89 2.63
CA LEU A 126 16.24 -3.82 3.22
C LEU A 126 16.69 -5.27 3.02
N SER A 127 16.53 -6.10 4.06
CA SER A 127 16.80 -7.54 3.96
C SER A 127 15.90 -8.18 2.91
N LYS A 128 16.47 -9.09 2.10
CA LYS A 128 15.69 -9.88 1.13
C LYS A 128 14.59 -10.72 1.79
N SER A 129 14.82 -11.17 3.02
CA SER A 129 13.87 -11.99 3.78
C SER A 129 12.55 -11.28 4.08
N LEU A 130 12.52 -9.94 4.09
CA LEU A 130 11.27 -9.18 4.26
C LEU A 130 10.28 -9.42 3.13
N PHE A 131 10.75 -9.85 1.96
CA PHE A 131 9.93 -10.01 0.75
C PHE A 131 9.83 -11.46 0.29
N GLN A 132 10.10 -12.40 1.19
CA GLN A 132 9.96 -13.84 0.97
C GLN A 132 8.74 -14.37 1.71
N ILE A 133 8.08 -15.36 1.12
CA ILE A 133 7.05 -16.14 1.79
C ILE A 133 7.75 -16.96 2.90
N PRO A 134 7.23 -16.98 4.14
CA PRO A 134 7.75 -17.88 5.17
C PRO A 134 7.72 -19.33 4.65
N GLN A 135 8.86 -20.02 4.69
CA GLN A 135 8.91 -21.45 4.40
C GLN A 135 8.66 -22.21 5.71
N GLU A 136 7.84 -23.27 5.68
CA GLU A 136 7.75 -24.22 6.80
C GLU A 136 9.16 -24.75 7.12
N THR A 137 9.50 -24.80 8.41
CA THR A 137 10.79 -25.30 8.91
C THR A 137 10.70 -26.78 9.26
#